data_AF-A0A4V5NN36-F1
#
_entry.id   AF-A0A4V5NN36-F1
#
_cell.length_a   1.000
_cell.length_b   1.000
_cell.length_c   1.000
_cell.angle_alpha   90.00
_cell.angle_beta   90.00
_cell.angle_gamma   90.00
#
_symmetry.space_group_name_H-M   'P 1'
#
loop_
_entity.id
_entity.type
_entity.pdbx_description
1 polymer ?
#
loop_
_entity_poly.entity_id
_entity_poly.type
_entity_poly.pdbx_seq_one_letter_code
_entity_poly.pdbx_strand_id
1 'polypeptide(L)'
;MNSGIKMDILFTGLLLIPIVITAVPFIQNKLIPHAQNFPSSIYPLPISVYLIYEISAENNIFGMFGLFVGYSLFFFIYAVSVSLLAFTVKNKKHD
;
A
#
# COMPACT_ATOMS: atom_id res chain seq x y z
N MET A 1 -10.66 -14.16 -12.63
CA MET A 1 -10.97 -13.85 -11.20
C MET A 1 -12.08 -12.82 -11.21
N ASN A 2 -13.18 -13.03 -10.48
CA ASN A 2 -14.31 -12.09 -10.50
C ASN A 2 -13.85 -10.70 -10.01
N SER A 3 -14.39 -9.61 -10.57
CA SER A 3 -14.07 -8.23 -10.17
C SER A 3 -14.34 -8.00 -8.68
N GLY A 4 -15.34 -8.67 -8.10
CA GLY A 4 -15.59 -8.70 -6.66
C GLY A 4 -14.38 -9.15 -5.84
N ILE A 5 -13.74 -10.26 -6.22
CA ILE A 5 -12.56 -10.78 -5.52
C ILE A 5 -11.38 -9.81 -5.59
N LYS A 6 -11.23 -9.08 -6.72
CA LYS A 6 -10.18 -8.07 -6.88
C LYS A 6 -10.41 -6.89 -5.91
N MET A 7 -11.64 -6.41 -5.79
CA MET A 7 -11.99 -5.35 -4.82
C MET A 7 -11.84 -5.82 -3.37
N ASP A 8 -12.21 -7.06 -3.07
CA ASP A 8 -12.03 -7.64 -1.73
C ASP A 8 -10.55 -7.66 -1.31
N ILE A 9 -9.64 -7.97 -2.24
CA ILE A 9 -8.18 -7.88 -1.99
C ILE A 9 -7.75 -6.45 -1.67
N LEU A 10 -8.26 -5.45 -2.39
CA LEU A 10 -7.97 -4.04 -2.14
C LEU A 10 -8.39 -3.64 -0.73
N PHE A 11 -9.64 -3.92 -0.35
CA PHE A 11 -10.18 -3.60 0.97
C PHE A 11 -9.48 -4.37 2.09
N THR A 12 -9.19 -5.65 1.86
CA THR A 12 -8.45 -6.47 2.83
C THR A 12 -7.06 -5.88 3.07
N GLY A 13 -6.32 -5.52 2.03
CA GLY A 13 -5.01 -4.90 2.17
C GLY A 13 -5.08 -3.53 2.88
N LEU A 14 -6.08 -2.70 2.55
CA LEU A 14 -6.31 -1.42 3.24
C LEU A 14 -6.53 -1.58 4.74
N LEU A 15 -7.25 -2.62 5.17
CA LEU A 15 -7.49 -2.87 6.60
C LEU A 15 -6.31 -3.56 7.29
N LEU A 16 -5.66 -4.50 6.60
CA LEU A 16 -4.68 -5.39 7.20
C LEU A 16 -3.30 -4.74 7.33
N ILE A 17 -2.90 -3.91 6.36
CA ILE A 17 -1.59 -3.22 6.37
C ILE A 17 -1.40 -2.33 7.61
N PRO A 18 -2.35 -1.46 8.01
CA PRO A 18 -2.20 -0.65 9.21
C PRO A 18 -2.10 -1.48 10.49
N ILE A 19 -2.88 -2.56 10.58
CA ILE A 19 -2.84 -3.47 11.73
C ILE A 19 -1.46 -4.11 11.83
N VAL A 20 -0.93 -4.64 10.72
CA VAL A 20 0.38 -5.29 10.69
C VAL A 20 1.51 -4.31 11.00
N ILE A 21 1.47 -3.11 10.41
CA ILE A 21 2.49 -2.09 10.66
C ILE A 21 2.48 -1.66 12.13
N THR A 22 1.31 -1.44 12.72
CA THR A 22 1.19 -1.00 14.11
C THR A 22 1.52 -2.09 15.11
N ALA A 23 1.18 -3.36 14.81
CA ALA A 23 1.46 -4.50 15.66
C ALA A 23 2.94 -4.95 15.62
N VAL A 24 3.63 -4.76 14.49
CA VAL A 24 4.99 -5.30 14.28
C VAL A 24 6.01 -4.16 14.15
N PRO A 25 6.72 -3.78 15.24
CA PRO A 25 7.67 -2.67 15.23
C PRO A 25 8.88 -2.90 14.30
N PHE A 26 9.21 -4.15 13.99
CA PHE A 26 10.26 -4.50 13.03
C PHE A 26 9.98 -3.95 11.63
N ILE A 27 8.71 -3.95 11.21
CA ILE A 27 8.28 -3.45 9.90
C ILE A 27 8.48 -1.92 9.86
N GLN A 28 8.05 -1.22 10.89
CA GLN A 28 8.27 0.23 11.03
C GLN A 28 9.76 0.60 10.96
N ASN A 29 10.62 -0.12 11.70
CA ASN A 29 12.06 0.14 11.74
C ASN A 29 12.76 -0.04 10.39
N LYS A 30 12.18 -0.77 9.43
CA LYS A 30 12.68 -0.87 8.05
C LYS A 30 12.05 0.16 7.12
N LEU A 31 10.76 0.41 7.24
CA LEU A 31 10.05 1.32 6.33
C LEU A 31 10.35 2.79 6.62
N ILE A 32 10.49 3.20 7.88
CA ILE A 32 10.72 4.61 8.25
C ILE A 32 12.05 5.14 7.71
N PRO A 33 13.20 4.46 7.88
CA PRO A 33 14.45 4.93 7.30
C PRO A 33 14.40 4.96 5.78
N HIS A 34 13.70 4.01 5.15
CA HIS A 34 13.54 4.00 3.70
C HIS A 34 12.74 5.22 3.23
N ALA A 35 11.64 5.54 3.90
CA ALA A 35 10.79 6.68 3.58
C ALA A 35 11.45 8.04 3.84
N GLN A 36 12.31 8.12 4.85
CA GLN A 36 13.09 9.33 5.16
C GLN A 36 14.20 9.60 4.14
N ASN A 37 14.85 8.54 3.62
CA ASN A 37 15.91 8.67 2.62
C ASN A 37 15.37 8.78 1.18
N PHE A 38 14.20 8.20 0.92
CA PHE A 38 13.53 8.24 -0.37
C PHE A 38 12.13 8.81 -0.18
N PRO A 39 11.94 10.13 -0.36
CA PRO A 39 10.61 10.72 -0.30
C PRO A 39 9.75 10.05 -1.36
N SER A 40 8.89 9.14 -0.92
CA SER A 40 7.98 8.39 -1.79
C SER A 40 7.06 9.38 -2.47
N SER A 41 7.23 9.51 -3.79
CA SER A 41 6.41 10.36 -4.65
C SER A 41 4.94 9.93 -4.55
N ILE A 42 4.02 10.90 -4.52
CA ILE A 42 2.56 10.65 -4.43
C ILE A 42 1.98 10.26 -5.80
N TYR A 43 2.67 10.61 -6.91
CA TYR A 43 2.22 10.35 -8.28
C TYR A 43 1.93 8.88 -8.64
N PRO A 44 2.61 7.85 -8.11
CA PRO A 44 2.28 6.47 -8.42
C PRO A 44 0.96 5.98 -7.79
N LEU A 45 0.37 6.75 -6.87
CA LEU A 45 -0.89 6.41 -6.22
C LEU A 45 -2.09 6.51 -7.18
N PRO A 46 -2.34 7.63 -7.89
CA PRO A 46 -3.39 7.66 -8.92
C PRO A 46 -3.13 6.68 -10.07
N ILE A 47 -1.85 6.46 -10.43
CA ILE A 47 -1.48 5.50 -11.48
C ILE A 47 -1.84 4.06 -11.07
N SER A 48 -1.54 3.67 -9.84
CA SER A 48 -1.88 2.34 -9.33
C SER A 48 -3.38 2.13 -9.19
N VAL A 49 -4.14 3.15 -8.75
CA VAL A 49 -5.61 3.08 -8.71
C VAL A 49 -6.20 2.90 -10.11
N TYR A 50 -5.70 3.66 -11.09
CA TYR A 50 -6.12 3.54 -12.47
C TYR A 50 -5.84 2.14 -13.04
N LEU A 51 -4.62 1.62 -12.84
CA LEU A 51 -4.24 0.27 -13.25
C LEU A 51 -5.11 -0.80 -12.58
N ILE A 52 -5.40 -0.66 -11.29
CA ILE A 52 -6.26 -1.61 -10.57
C ILE A 52 -7.68 -1.58 -11.17
N TYR A 53 -8.23 -0.39 -11.44
CA TYR A 53 -9.58 -0.25 -11.97
C TYR A 53 -9.72 -0.79 -13.40
N GLU A 54 -8.88 -0.31 -14.33
CA GLU A 54 -8.95 -0.67 -15.75
C GLU A 54 -8.69 -2.17 -15.95
N ILE A 55 -7.66 -2.70 -15.29
CA ILE A 55 -7.25 -4.10 -15.45
C ILE A 55 -8.14 -5.05 -14.61
N SER A 56 -8.88 -4.54 -13.63
CA SER A 56 -9.90 -5.33 -12.94
C SER A 56 -11.02 -5.78 -13.89
N ALA A 57 -11.28 -5.03 -14.96
CA ALA A 57 -12.25 -5.42 -15.99
C ALA A 57 -11.75 -6.53 -16.93
N GLU A 58 -10.43 -6.70 -17.07
CA GLU A 58 -9.83 -7.70 -17.96
C GLU A 58 -9.50 -9.03 -17.25
N ASN A 59 -9.67 -10.16 -17.97
CA ASN A 59 -9.36 -11.52 -17.49
C ASN A 59 -8.18 -12.14 -18.27
N ASN A 60 -7.25 -11.33 -18.75
CA ASN A 60 -6.06 -11.78 -19.45
C ASN A 60 -4.87 -11.97 -18.49
N ILE A 61 -3.90 -12.82 -18.84
CA ILE A 61 -2.66 -13.06 -18.08
C ILE A 61 -1.86 -11.77 -17.93
N PHE A 62 -1.78 -10.95 -18.98
CA PHE A 62 -1.18 -9.62 -18.91
C PHE A 62 -1.89 -8.71 -17.91
N GLY A 63 -3.22 -8.85 -17.79
CA GLY A 63 -3.99 -8.14 -16.78
C GLY A 63 -3.67 -8.60 -15.36
N MET A 64 -3.42 -9.89 -15.13
CA MET A 64 -2.96 -10.36 -13.82
C MET A 64 -1.60 -9.75 -13.42
N PHE A 65 -0.66 -9.67 -14.36
CA PHE A 65 0.64 -9.02 -14.11
C PHE A 65 0.48 -7.52 -13.82
N GLY A 66 -0.33 -6.82 -14.61
CA GLY A 66 -0.62 -5.40 -14.39
C GLY A 66 -1.30 -5.14 -13.03
N LEU A 67 -2.26 -5.99 -12.64
CA LEU A 67 -2.88 -5.93 -11.31
C LEU A 67 -1.88 -6.17 -10.19
N PHE A 68 -0.99 -7.14 -10.34
CA PHE A 68 0.05 -7.42 -9.35
C PHE A 68 0.95 -6.21 -9.14
N VAL A 69 1.40 -5.58 -10.24
CA VAL A 69 2.20 -4.35 -10.19
C VAL A 69 1.42 -3.21 -9.53
N GLY A 70 0.15 -3.01 -9.93
CA GLY A 70 -0.73 -2.00 -9.37
C GLY A 70 -0.91 -2.15 -7.85
N TYR A 71 -1.28 -3.34 -7.38
CA TYR A 71 -1.41 -3.61 -5.94
C TYR A 71 -0.09 -3.45 -5.20
N SER A 72 1.02 -3.91 -5.76
CA SER A 72 2.34 -3.79 -5.11
C SER A 72 2.71 -2.32 -4.91
N LEU A 73 2.55 -1.49 -5.94
CA LEU A 73 2.78 -0.05 -5.86
C LEU A 73 1.85 0.63 -4.86
N PHE A 74 0.55 0.35 -4.96
CA PHE A 74 -0.46 0.94 -4.09
C PHE A 74 -0.18 0.62 -2.62
N PHE A 75 -0.04 -0.67 -2.30
CA PHE A 75 0.16 -1.13 -0.93
C PHE A 75 1.53 -0.74 -0.37
N PHE A 76 2.57 -0.65 -1.19
CA PHE A 76 3.87 -0.15 -0.75
C PHE A 76 3.79 1.30 -0.29
N ILE A 77 3.24 2.19 -1.12
CA ILE A 77 3.11 3.62 -0.78
C ILE A 77 2.18 3.80 0.42
N TYR A 78 1.10 3.02 0.47
CA TYR A 78 0.19 3.00 1.61
C TYR A 78 0.89 2.57 2.90
N ALA A 79 1.66 1.49 2.87
CA ALA A 79 2.42 0.99 4.01
C ALA A 79 3.46 2.00 4.50
N VAL A 80 4.18 2.66 3.59
CA VAL A 80 5.13 3.73 3.93
C VAL A 80 4.40 4.89 4.62
N SER A 81 3.29 5.33 4.06
CA SER A 81 2.50 6.45 4.61
C SER A 81 1.96 6.15 6.00
N VAL A 82 1.43 4.94 6.20
CA VAL A 82 0.91 4.50 7.51
C VAL A 82 2.05 4.34 8.53
N SER A 83 3.22 3.85 8.11
CA SER A 83 4.39 3.73 9.00
C SER A 83 4.90 5.09 9.47
N LEU A 84 4.96 6.07 8.57
CA LEU A 84 5.30 7.45 8.93
C LEU A 84 4.26 8.05 9.88
N LEU A 85 2.98 7.89 9.58
CA LEU A 85 1.90 8.38 10.44
C LEU A 85 1.98 7.78 11.85
N ALA A 86 2.17 6.46 11.95
CA ALA A 86 2.30 5.75 13.22
C ALA A 86 3.51 6.25 14.03
N PHE A 87 4.64 6.50 13.37
CA PHE A 87 5.84 7.06 13.99
C PHE A 87 5.61 8.49 14.52
N THR A 88 5.02 9.37 13.70
CA THR A 88 4.71 10.74 14.10
C THR A 88 3.76 10.79 15.28
N VAL A 89 2.69 9.97 15.28
CA VAL A 89 1.74 9.89 16.40
C VAL A 89 2.42 9.38 17.67
N LYS A 90 3.31 8.39 17.57
CA LYS A 90 4.06 7.86 18.71
C LYS A 90 5.00 8.90 19.32
N ASN A 91 5.74 9.64 18.50
CA ASN A 91 6.65 10.68 18.99
C ASN A 91 5.91 11.86 19.59
N LYS A 92 4.80 12.30 19.00
CA LYS A 92 3.97 13.40 19.53
C LYS A 92 3.36 13.09 20.91
N LYS A 93 3.30 11.81 21.31
CA LYS A 93 2.78 11.39 22.62
C LYS A 93 3.85 11.42 23.73
N HIS A 94 5.12 11.63 23.36
CA HIS A 94 6.26 11.69 24.27
C HIS A 94 6.83 13.11 24.49
N ASP A 95 6.26 14.12 23.82
CA ASP A 95 6.46 15.55 24.08
C ASP A 95 5.29 16.11 24.93
#